data_AF-A0A2W6SQT8-F1
#
_entry.id   AF-A0A2W6SQT8-F1
#
_cell.length_a   1.000
_cell.length_b   1.000
_cell.length_c   1.000
_cell.angle_alpha   90.00
_cell.angle_beta   90.00
_cell.angle_gamma   90.00
#
_symmetry.space_group_name_H-M   'P 1'
#
loop_
_entity.id
_entity.type
_entity.pdbx_description
1 polymer ?
#
loop_
_entity_poly.entity_id
_entity_poly.type
_entity_poly.pdbx_seq_one_letter_code
_entity_poly.pdbx_strand_id
1 'polypeptide(L)' 'MPSHLSDLVREELLLAADPRAVAMADALAARYPAAARAVLFYGSCLREAHLDGLMLDFYLIVSDYAAAYGKG' A
#
# COMPACT_ATOMS: atom_id res chain seq x y z
N MET A 1 -22.56 -7.21 -14.60
CA MET A 1 -21.19 -7.58 -15.04
C MET A 1 -20.28 -6.40 -14.75
N PRO A 2 -19.68 -6.33 -13.55
CA PRO A 2 -18.69 -5.30 -13.22
C PRO A 2 -17.26 -5.66 -13.72
N SER A 3 -17.15 -6.64 -14.63
CA SER A 3 -15.88 -7.32 -14.95
C SER A 3 -14.81 -6.38 -15.49
N HIS A 4 -15.12 -5.53 -16.48
CA HIS A 4 -14.09 -4.75 -17.16
C HIS A 4 -13.30 -3.81 -16.24
N LEU A 5 -13.96 -3.13 -15.29
CA LEU A 5 -13.26 -2.23 -14.37
C LEU A 5 -12.41 -3.02 -13.36
N SER A 6 -12.94 -4.10 -12.79
CA SER A 6 -12.18 -4.93 -11.86
C SER A 6 -10.96 -5.57 -12.53
N ASP A 7 -11.06 -5.91 -13.81
CA ASP A 7 -9.95 -6.46 -14.58
C ASP A 7 -8.87 -5.40 -14.83
N LEU A 8 -9.22 -4.18 -15.25
CA LEU A 8 -8.27 -3.08 -15.39
C LEU A 8 -7.56 -2.73 -14.07
N VAL A 9 -8.31 -2.67 -12.96
CA VAL A 9 -7.71 -2.41 -11.64
C VAL A 9 -6.77 -3.54 -11.23
N ARG A 10 -7.13 -4.80 -11.52
CA ARG A 10 -6.25 -5.94 -11.23
C ARG A 10 -4.95 -5.86 -12.05
N GLU A 11 -5.05 -5.56 -13.34
CA GLU A 11 -3.88 -5.44 -14.21
C GLU A 11 -2.91 -4.34 -13.73
N GLU A 12 -3.44 -3.17 -13.36
CA GLU A 12 -2.64 -2.07 -12.80
C GLU A 12 -1.96 -2.49 -11.48
N LEU A 13 -2.69 -3.15 -10.56
CA LEU A 13 -2.14 -3.61 -9.28
C LEU A 13 -1.08 -4.72 -9.42
N LEU A 14 -0.99 -5.37 -10.58
CA LEU A 14 0.06 -6.37 -10.87
C LEU A 14 1.34 -5.75 -11.42
N LEU A 15 1.35 -4.46 -11.77
CA LEU A 15 2.55 -3.76 -12.18
C LEU A 15 3.53 -3.64 -11.00
N ALA A 16 4.81 -3.82 -11.29
CA ALA A 16 5.85 -3.73 -10.26
C ALA A 16 6.03 -2.27 -9.79
N ALA A 17 6.01 -2.07 -8.47
CA ALA A 17 6.37 -0.80 -7.84
C ALA A 17 7.89 -0.66 -7.65
N ASP A 18 8.36 0.57 -7.40
CA ASP A 18 9.78 0.82 -7.09
C ASP A 18 10.22 -0.02 -5.87
N PRO A 19 11.36 -0.74 -5.93
CA PRO A 19 11.83 -1.60 -4.85
C PRO A 19 11.97 -0.90 -3.49
N ARG A 20 12.27 0.41 -3.48
CA ARG A 20 12.37 1.21 -2.24
C ARG A 20 11.00 1.42 -1.61
N ALA A 21 9.96 1.62 -2.43
CA ALA A 21 8.58 1.72 -1.95
C ALA A 21 8.09 0.36 -1.42
N VAL A 22 8.45 -0.74 -2.10
CA VAL A 22 8.15 -2.11 -1.64
C VAL A 22 8.81 -2.39 -0.28
N ALA A 23 10.10 -2.06 -0.13
CA ALA A 23 10.81 -2.26 1.13
C ALA A 23 10.18 -1.47 2.29
N MET A 24 9.72 -0.24 2.03
CA MET A 24 9.00 0.56 3.03
C MET A 24 7.62 -0.04 3.35
N ALA A 25 6.89 -0.52 2.35
CA ALA A 25 5.61 -1.20 2.55
C ALA A 25 5.75 -2.45 3.42
N ASP A 26 6.79 -3.26 3.18
CA ASP A 26 7.09 -4.44 4.01
C ASP A 26 7.42 -4.04 5.45
N ALA A 27 8.23 -2.99 5.63
CA ALA A 27 8.54 -2.48 6.97
C ALA A 27 7.30 -1.96 7.70
N LEU A 28 6.36 -1.32 6.99
CA LEU A 28 5.08 -0.89 7.56
C LEU A 28 4.21 -2.09 7.96
N ALA A 29 4.07 -3.10 7.10
CA ALA A 29 3.28 -4.30 7.39
C ALA A 29 3.85 -5.08 8.59
N ALA A 30 5.18 -5.18 8.69
CA ALA A 30 5.87 -5.87 9.78
C ALA A 30 5.61 -5.26 11.17
N ARG A 31 5.19 -3.99 11.24
CA ARG A 31 4.80 -3.35 12.51
C ARG A 31 3.45 -3.85 13.04
N TYR A 32 2.63 -4.50 12.21
CA TYR A 32 1.28 -4.96 12.54
C TYR A 32 1.06 -6.43 12.13
N PRO A 33 1.88 -7.38 12.60
CA PRO A 33 1.94 -8.75 12.05
C PRO A 33 0.63 -9.54 12.14
N ALA A 34 -0.22 -9.26 13.14
CA ALA A 34 -1.51 -9.93 13.30
C ALA A 34 -2.67 -9.21 12.60
N ALA A 35 -2.49 -7.94 12.25
CA ALA A 35 -3.57 -7.07 11.78
C ALA A 35 -3.39 -6.58 10.34
N ALA A 36 -2.16 -6.46 9.83
CA ALA A 36 -1.89 -6.02 8.46
C ALA A 36 -2.51 -6.98 7.43
N ARG A 37 -3.19 -6.42 6.43
CA ARG A 37 -3.81 -7.16 5.32
C ARG A 37 -3.28 -6.76 3.96
N ALA A 38 -3.03 -5.48 3.76
CA ALA A 38 -2.43 -4.96 2.54
C ALA A 38 -1.79 -3.60 2.81
N VAL A 39 -0.79 -3.25 2.02
CA VAL A 39 -0.25 -1.89 1.95
C VAL A 39 -0.48 -1.37 0.54
N LEU A 40 -1.15 -0.23 0.43
CA LEU A 40 -1.38 0.44 -0.85
C LEU A 40 -0.46 1.66 -0.93
N PHE A 41 0.49 1.61 -1.87
CA PHE A 41 1.33 2.75 -2.22
C PHE A 41 0.58 3.69 -3.17
N TYR A 42 0.59 4.99 -2.88
CA TYR A 42 -0.09 5.99 -3.71
C TYR A 42 0.66 7.33 -3.70
N GLY A 43 0.05 8.37 -4.26
CA GLY A 43 0.54 9.73 -4.16
C GLY A 43 1.37 10.18 -5.37
N SER A 44 2.04 11.33 -5.21
CA SER A 44 2.81 11.97 -6.29
C SER A 44 4.05 11.15 -6.67
N CYS A 45 4.73 10.53 -5.70
CA CYS A 45 5.90 9.66 -5.96
C CYS A 45 5.60 8.53 -6.94
N LEU A 46 4.39 7.94 -6.87
CA LEU A 46 3.98 6.87 -7.76
C LEU A 46 3.79 7.36 -9.21
N ARG A 47 3.24 8.56 -9.40
CA ARG A 47 2.93 9.12 -10.73
C ARG A 47 4.14 9.74 -11.42
N GLU A 48 5.04 10.34 -10.65
CA GLU A 48 6.18 11.09 -11.17
C GLU A 48 7.44 10.24 -11.29
N ALA A 49 7.43 9.00 -10.76
CA ALA A 49 8.57 8.08 -10.70
C ALA A 49 9.86 8.73 -10.15
N HIS A 50 9.68 9.76 -9.34
CA HIS A 50 10.73 10.56 -8.75
C HIS A 50 10.56 10.53 -7.23
N LEU A 51 11.62 10.17 -6.52
CA LEU A 51 11.58 10.06 -5.05
C LEU A 51 12.35 11.19 -4.35
N ASP A 52 13.08 12.04 -5.10
CA ASP A 52 13.91 13.06 -4.47
C ASP A 52 13.04 14.24 -4.00
N GLY A 53 13.00 14.45 -2.68
CA GLY A 53 12.25 15.54 -2.05
C GLY A 53 10.74 15.29 -1.90
N LEU A 54 10.24 14.12 -2.29
CA LEU A 54 8.82 13.76 -2.18
C LEU A 54 8.58 12.74 -1.08
N MET A 55 7.43 12.85 -0.42
CA MET A 55 6.99 11.94 0.64
C MET A 55 6.39 10.67 0.04
N LEU A 56 6.79 9.50 0.54
CA LEU A 56 6.15 8.24 0.16
C LEU A 56 4.86 8.07 0.96
N ASP A 57 3.72 8.07 0.25
CA ASP A 57 2.41 7.94 0.86
C ASP A 57 1.89 6.49 0.80
N PHE A 58 1.46 5.96 1.94
CA PHE A 58 0.93 4.60 2.05
C PHE A 58 -0.36 4.55 2.85
N TYR A 59 -1.30 3.72 2.40
CA TYR A 59 -2.37 3.22 3.25
C TYR A 59 -2.04 1.82 3.74
N LEU A 60 -2.09 1.61 5.06
CA LEU A 60 -2.09 0.27 5.65
C LEU A 60 -3.54 -0.17 5.88
N ILE A 61 -3.97 -1.20 5.16
CA ILE A 61 -5.25 -1.84 5.39
C ILE A 61 -5.06 -2.88 6.49
N VAL A 62 -5.77 -2.68 7.60
CA VAL A 62 -5.76 -3.59 8.73
C VAL A 62 -7.08 -4.34 8.84
N SER A 63 -7.05 -5.50 9.50
CA SER A 63 -8.24 -6.30 9.77
C SER A 63 -9.23 -5.62 10.70
N ASP A 64 -8.69 -4.92 11.69
CA ASP A 64 -9.41 -4.28 12.76
C ASP A 64 -8.49 -3.25 13.44
N TYR A 65 -9.02 -2.06 13.73
CA TYR A 65 -8.24 -1.00 14.34
C TYR A 65 -7.86 -1.32 15.79
N ALA A 66 -8.71 -2.00 16.55
CA ALA A 66 -8.38 -2.39 17.92
C ALA A 66 -7.29 -3.48 17.97
N ALA A 67 -7.29 -4.41 17.01
CA ALA A 67 -6.22 -5.39 16.84
C ALA A 67 -4.88 -4.73 16.42
N ALA A 68 -4.93 -3.64 15.64
CA ALA A 68 -3.74 -2.95 15.16
C ALA A 68 -3.17 -1.93 16.16
N TYR A 69 -4.02 -1.18 16.88
CA TYR A 69 -3.62 -0.03 17.70
C TYR A 69 -4.06 -0.12 19.17
N GLY A 70 -4.77 -1.19 19.55
CA GLY A 70 -5.39 -1.31 20.87
C GLY A 70 -6.64 -0.43 21.02
N LYS A 71 -7.17 -0.37 22.24
CA LYS A 71 -8.16 0.64 22.62
C LYS A 71 -7.38 1.80 23.22
N GLY A 72 -7.53 2.99 22.63
CA GLY A 72 -6.92 4.23 23.11
C GLY A 72 -7.38 4.62 24.51
#